data_AF-A0A9P6BFA8-F1
#
_entry.id   AF-A0A9P6BFA8-F1
#
_cell.length_a   1.000
_cell.length_b   1.000
_cell.length_c   1.000
_cell.angle_alpha   90.00
_cell.angle_beta   90.00
_cell.angle_gamma   90.00
#
_symmetry.space_group_name_H-M   'P 1'
#
loop_
_entity.id
_entity.type
_entity.pdbx_description
1 polymer ?
#
loop_
_entity_poly.entity_id
_entity_poly.type
_entity_poly.pdbx_seq_one_letter_code
_entity_poly.pdbx_strand_id
1 'polypeptide(L)'
;MTSQVPAYVDSDIVKALVEDKSKIPGKDYLIIDVRDDDYVGGHIPGSINYPSQELPERLPELIKAHQDVPDLYFHCALSQVRGPKAARRWSEAVEKNQATQQLTEIEVAQVQAANQSGLTQRIHVLRGGFGQWQQKYKDQGHLLEDYQAEYWTEEY
;
A
#
# COMPACT_ATOMS: atom_id res chain seq x y z
N MET A 1 10.26 -20.17 7.42
CA MET A 1 9.93 -19.29 6.27
C MET A 1 10.23 -17.87 6.71
N THR A 2 11.15 -17.19 6.05
CA THR A 2 11.51 -15.80 6.37
C THR A 2 10.45 -14.88 5.81
N SER A 3 9.88 -14.01 6.65
CA SER A 3 8.95 -13.00 6.18
C SER A 3 9.60 -12.13 5.12
N GLN A 4 8.89 -11.86 4.03
CA GLN A 4 9.40 -11.03 2.96
C GLN A 4 9.55 -9.60 3.50
N VAL A 5 10.79 -9.14 3.65
CA VAL A 5 11.05 -7.75 4.03
C VAL A 5 10.54 -6.86 2.89
N PRO A 6 9.58 -5.96 3.12
CA PRO A 6 9.05 -5.10 2.06
C PRO A 6 10.17 -4.26 1.43
N ALA A 7 10.25 -4.28 0.11
CA ALA A 7 11.28 -3.55 -0.62
C ALA A 7 10.91 -2.06 -0.74
N TYR A 8 11.88 -1.17 -0.55
CA TYR A 8 11.67 0.23 -0.86
C TYR A 8 11.73 0.46 -2.37
N VAL A 9 10.83 1.29 -2.89
CA VAL A 9 10.82 1.75 -4.28
C VAL A 9 10.89 3.27 -4.34
N ASP A 10 11.49 3.80 -5.39
CA ASP A 10 11.60 5.23 -5.60
C ASP A 10 10.30 5.79 -6.24
N SER A 11 10.08 7.09 -6.07
CA SER A 11 8.85 7.77 -6.50
C SER A 11 8.61 7.73 -8.01
N ASP A 12 9.63 7.49 -8.83
CA ASP A 12 9.48 7.34 -10.29
C ASP A 12 8.75 6.05 -10.67
N ILE A 13 8.91 4.97 -9.89
CA ILE A 13 8.19 3.71 -10.11
C ILE A 13 6.70 3.92 -9.85
N VAL A 14 6.36 4.57 -8.74
CA VAL A 14 4.96 4.82 -8.38
C VAL A 14 4.33 5.84 -9.33
N LYS A 15 5.07 6.87 -9.77
CA LYS A 15 4.63 7.80 -10.83
C LYS A 15 4.26 7.06 -12.12
N ALA A 16 5.13 6.15 -12.57
CA ALA A 16 4.88 5.38 -13.79
C ALA A 16 3.58 4.56 -13.69
N LEU A 17 3.26 4.00 -12.51
CA LEU A 17 1.99 3.29 -12.29
C LEU A 17 0.78 4.23 -12.35
N VAL A 18 0.87 5.39 -11.70
CA VAL A 18 -0.22 6.40 -11.68
C VAL A 18 -0.49 6.95 -13.09
N GLU A 19 0.52 7.07 -13.93
CA GLU A 19 0.38 7.58 -15.30
C GLU A 19 0.04 6.51 -16.35
N ASP A 20 0.23 5.24 -16.03
CA ASP A 20 -0.07 4.13 -16.93
C ASP A 20 -1.58 3.87 -16.99
N LYS A 21 -2.22 4.41 -18.03
CA LYS A 21 -3.65 4.24 -18.30
C LYS A 21 -4.10 2.80 -18.53
N SER A 22 -3.16 1.87 -18.73
CA SER A 22 -3.48 0.44 -18.84
C SER A 22 -3.59 -0.26 -17.48
N LYS A 23 -3.15 0.40 -16.41
CA LYS A 23 -3.18 -0.10 -15.03
C LYS A 23 -4.34 0.53 -14.28
N ILE A 24 -5.03 -0.30 -13.49
CA ILE A 24 -6.21 0.11 -12.74
C ILE A 24 -5.89 0.01 -11.23
N PRO A 25 -5.91 1.13 -10.49
CA PRO A 25 -5.81 1.12 -9.02
C PRO A 25 -6.87 0.22 -8.39
N GLY A 26 -6.51 -0.54 -7.35
CA GLY A 26 -7.37 -1.52 -6.69
C GLY A 26 -7.58 -2.82 -7.47
N LYS A 27 -6.96 -2.97 -8.64
CA LYS A 27 -6.97 -4.22 -9.43
C LYS A 27 -5.56 -4.67 -9.80
N ASP A 28 -4.81 -3.83 -10.50
CA ASP A 28 -3.45 -4.14 -10.93
C ASP A 28 -2.41 -3.74 -9.89
N TYR A 29 -2.68 -2.69 -9.12
CA TYR A 29 -1.86 -2.23 -8.00
C TYR A 29 -2.72 -1.47 -7.00
N LEU A 30 -2.22 -1.27 -5.78
CA LEU A 30 -2.86 -0.40 -4.79
C LEU A 30 -1.80 0.41 -4.04
N ILE A 31 -2.04 1.71 -3.91
CA ILE A 31 -1.24 2.61 -3.09
C ILE A 31 -1.98 2.81 -1.77
N ILE A 32 -1.31 2.49 -0.65
CA ILE A 32 -1.88 2.55 0.69
C ILE A 32 -1.17 3.66 1.47
N ASP A 33 -1.91 4.73 1.74
CA ASP A 33 -1.45 5.83 2.57
C ASP A 33 -1.81 5.55 4.02
N VAL A 34 -0.81 5.38 4.89
CA VAL A 34 -1.04 5.13 6.33
C VAL A 34 -0.77 6.36 7.21
N ARG A 35 -0.84 7.57 6.63
CA ARG A 35 -0.91 8.80 7.42
C ARG A 35 -2.19 8.84 8.26
N ASP A 36 -2.09 9.53 9.39
CA ASP A 36 -3.20 9.71 10.34
C ASP A 36 -3.74 11.14 10.14
N ASP A 37 -3.70 12.00 11.15
CA ASP A 37 -4.12 13.41 11.05
C ASP A 37 -3.31 14.20 9.99
N ASP A 38 -2.09 13.76 9.69
CA ASP A 38 -1.19 14.33 8.67
C ASP A 38 -1.49 13.88 7.24
N TYR A 39 -2.63 13.20 7.02
CA TYR A 39 -3.13 12.90 5.67
C TYR A 39 -3.60 14.15 4.93
N VAL A 40 -4.09 15.15 5.66
CA VAL A 40 -4.56 16.45 5.12
C VAL A 40 -3.44 17.16 4.36
N GLY A 41 -3.81 17.94 3.34
CA GLY A 41 -2.88 18.72 2.50
C GLY A 41 -2.62 18.10 1.13
N GLY A 42 -3.20 16.94 0.85
CA GLY A 42 -3.17 16.24 -0.44
C GLY A 42 -2.68 14.81 -0.33
N HIS A 43 -2.90 14.03 -1.38
CA HIS A 43 -2.47 12.63 -1.46
C HIS A 43 -2.18 12.20 -2.91
N ILE A 44 -1.66 10.99 -3.06
CA ILE A 44 -1.40 10.40 -4.37
C ILE A 44 -2.74 9.99 -5.01
N PRO A 45 -2.98 10.31 -6.29
CA PRO A 45 -4.21 9.90 -6.97
C PRO A 45 -4.44 8.40 -6.96
N GLY A 46 -5.67 8.00 -6.66
CA GLY A 46 -6.06 6.59 -6.56
C GLY A 46 -5.45 5.82 -5.39
N SER A 47 -4.80 6.49 -4.43
CA SER A 47 -4.44 5.86 -3.16
C SER A 47 -5.65 5.71 -2.24
N ILE A 48 -5.57 4.78 -1.30
CA ILE A 48 -6.56 4.64 -0.22
C ILE A 48 -5.87 4.93 1.11
N ASN A 49 -6.50 5.76 1.94
CA ASN A 49 -6.02 6.04 3.28
C ASN A 49 -6.52 5.00 4.29
N TYR A 50 -5.57 4.30 4.91
CA TYR A 50 -5.79 3.41 6.04
C TYR A 50 -4.88 3.85 7.20
N PRO A 51 -5.37 4.74 8.08
CA PRO A 51 -4.56 5.32 9.16
C PRO A 51 -3.81 4.27 9.97
N SER A 52 -2.56 4.56 10.28
CA SER A 52 -1.66 3.61 10.95
C SER A 52 -2.14 3.19 12.35
N GLN A 53 -2.94 4.04 13.00
CA GLN A 53 -3.55 3.76 14.30
C GLN A 53 -4.68 2.72 14.20
N GLU A 54 -5.46 2.75 13.13
CA GLU A 54 -6.59 1.82 12.90
C GLU A 54 -6.17 0.53 12.19
N LEU A 55 -5.13 0.61 11.36
CA LEU A 55 -4.69 -0.47 10.49
C LEU A 55 -4.52 -1.83 11.22
N PRO A 56 -3.93 -1.93 12.43
CA PRO A 56 -3.72 -3.22 13.08
C PRO A 56 -5.01 -4.00 13.35
N GLU A 57 -6.08 -3.30 13.74
CA GLU A 57 -7.37 -3.91 14.07
C GLU A 57 -8.15 -4.30 12.81
N ARG A 58 -7.97 -3.52 11.74
CA ARG A 58 -8.63 -3.70 10.44
C ARG A 58 -7.86 -4.60 9.47
N LEU A 59 -6.64 -5.01 9.82
CA LEU A 59 -5.77 -5.73 8.90
C LEU A 59 -6.41 -7.00 8.29
N PRO A 60 -7.15 -7.85 9.05
CA PRO A 60 -7.77 -9.04 8.48
C PRO A 60 -8.83 -8.73 7.41
N GLU A 61 -9.68 -7.72 7.63
CA GLU A 61 -10.71 -7.32 6.66
C GLU A 61 -10.08 -6.69 5.41
N LEU A 62 -9.04 -5.88 5.58
CA LEU A 62 -8.36 -5.18 4.49
C LEU A 62 -7.59 -6.17 3.59
N ILE A 63 -6.91 -7.15 4.19
CA ILE A 63 -6.24 -8.21 3.42
C ILE A 63 -7.27 -8.97 2.59
N LYS A 64 -8.40 -9.35 3.18
CA LYS A 64 -9.47 -10.04 2.45
C LYS A 64 -10.03 -9.18 1.31
N ALA A 65 -10.25 -7.90 1.55
CA ALA A 65 -10.80 -6.99 0.54
C ALA A 65 -9.85 -6.78 -0.65
N HIS A 66 -8.54 -6.87 -0.43
CA HIS A 66 -7.51 -6.56 -1.43
C HIS A 66 -6.67 -7.78 -1.82
N GLN A 67 -7.10 -9.00 -1.50
CA GLN A 67 -6.31 -10.23 -1.69
C GLN A 67 -5.92 -10.48 -3.16
N ASP A 68 -6.74 -10.00 -4.11
CA ASP A 68 -6.53 -10.19 -5.55
C ASP A 68 -5.66 -9.09 -6.19
N VAL A 69 -5.23 -8.09 -5.43
CA VAL A 69 -4.33 -7.04 -5.92
C VAL A 69 -2.88 -7.50 -5.80
N PRO A 70 -2.13 -7.63 -6.91
CA PRO A 70 -0.82 -8.26 -6.90
C PRO A 70 0.30 -7.32 -6.39
N ASP A 71 0.18 -6.00 -6.55
CA ASP A 71 1.23 -5.04 -6.17
C ASP A 71 0.71 -4.01 -5.17
N LEU A 72 1.30 -3.95 -3.98
CA LEU A 72 0.91 -3.03 -2.91
C LEU A 72 2.05 -2.05 -2.59
N TYR A 73 1.75 -0.77 -2.50
CA TYR A 73 2.70 0.31 -2.24
C TYR A 73 2.29 1.10 -1.00
N PHE A 74 2.94 0.82 0.13
CA PHE A 74 2.68 1.53 1.38
C PHE A 74 3.49 2.81 1.50
N HIS A 75 2.92 3.85 2.07
CA HIS A 75 3.66 5.04 2.44
C HIS A 75 3.07 5.74 3.66
N CYS A 76 3.83 6.64 4.28
CA CYS A 76 3.29 7.63 5.19
C CYS A 76 3.81 9.02 4.81
N ALA A 77 3.97 9.95 5.76
CA ALA A 77 4.58 11.26 5.47
C ALA A 77 6.02 11.13 4.96
N LEU A 78 6.89 10.42 5.70
CA LEU A 78 8.32 10.25 5.36
C LEU A 78 8.71 8.81 5.02
N SER A 79 7.80 7.86 5.24
CA SER A 79 8.04 6.42 5.13
C SER A 79 9.21 5.89 5.96
N GLN A 80 9.47 6.48 7.14
CA GLN A 80 10.53 6.03 8.07
C GLN A 80 10.02 5.12 9.20
N VAL A 81 8.73 5.23 9.56
CA VAL A 81 8.15 4.47 10.69
C VAL A 81 6.83 3.82 10.30
N ARG A 82 5.77 4.61 10.06
CA ARG A 82 4.41 4.10 9.85
C ARG A 82 4.30 3.25 8.57
N GLY A 83 4.76 3.77 7.43
CA GLY A 83 4.77 3.04 6.15
C GLY A 83 5.48 1.67 6.22
N PRO A 84 6.75 1.60 6.64
CA PRO A 84 7.47 0.33 6.77
C PRO A 84 6.83 -0.64 7.76
N LYS A 85 6.31 -0.14 8.89
CA LYS A 85 5.63 -0.96 9.90
C LYS A 85 4.32 -1.54 9.38
N ALA A 86 3.54 -0.74 8.63
CA ALA A 86 2.31 -1.19 7.98
C ALA A 86 2.59 -2.28 6.94
N ALA A 87 3.53 -2.03 6.02
CA ALA A 87 3.93 -2.99 5.00
C ALA A 87 4.38 -4.33 5.61
N ARG A 88 5.20 -4.28 6.67
CA ARG A 88 5.67 -5.48 7.37
C ARG A 88 4.52 -6.26 8.00
N ARG A 89 3.62 -5.57 8.72
CA ARG A 89 2.45 -6.22 9.34
C ARG A 89 1.56 -6.89 8.30
N TRP A 90 1.34 -6.23 7.16
CA TRP A 90 0.59 -6.82 6.05
C TRP A 90 1.27 -8.10 5.55
N SER A 91 2.59 -8.06 5.28
CA SER A 91 3.34 -9.25 4.84
C SER A 91 3.23 -10.39 5.85
N GLU A 92 3.45 -10.11 7.14
CA GLU A 92 3.36 -11.10 8.21
C GLU A 92 1.94 -11.70 8.31
N ALA A 93 0.89 -10.90 8.10
CA ALA A 93 -0.49 -11.37 8.16
C ALA A 93 -0.89 -12.20 6.94
N VAL A 94 -0.45 -11.82 5.73
CA VAL A 94 -0.64 -12.62 4.51
C VAL A 94 0.06 -13.97 4.63
N GLU A 95 1.31 -13.99 5.11
CA GLU A 95 2.06 -15.23 5.34
C GLU A 95 1.40 -16.14 6.39
N LYS A 96 0.92 -15.58 7.50
CA LYS A 96 0.19 -16.34 8.52
C LYS A 96 -1.08 -16.96 7.94
N ASN A 97 -1.84 -16.20 7.15
CA ASN A 97 -3.04 -16.71 6.50
C ASN A 97 -2.72 -17.87 5.56
N GLN A 98 -1.60 -17.82 4.83
CA GLN A 98 -1.13 -18.91 3.97
C GLN A 98 -0.61 -20.12 4.78
N ALA A 99 0.09 -19.89 5.90
CA ALA A 99 0.63 -20.96 6.73
C ALA A 99 -0.46 -21.70 7.54
N THR A 100 -1.50 -20.99 7.99
CA THR A 100 -2.68 -21.57 8.66
C THR A 100 -3.54 -22.39 7.69
N GLN A 101 -3.37 -22.22 6.37
CA GLN A 101 -3.97 -23.08 5.34
C GLN A 101 -3.24 -24.42 5.13
N GLN A 102 -2.40 -24.87 6.07
CA GLN A 102 -2.08 -26.30 6.26
C GLN A 102 -3.32 -27.04 6.79
N LEU A 103 -4.37 -27.04 5.97
CA LEU A 103 -5.57 -27.83 6.13
C LEU A 103 -5.46 -29.04 5.20
N THR A 104 -6.27 -30.05 5.43
CA THR A 104 -6.22 -31.32 4.70
C THR A 104 -6.40 -31.10 3.18
N GLU A 105 -5.92 -32.02 2.33
CA GLU A 105 -6.02 -31.92 0.85
C GLU A 105 -7.44 -31.57 0.35
N ILE A 106 -8.47 -31.94 1.12
CA ILE A 106 -9.89 -31.69 0.84
C ILE A 106 -10.30 -30.24 1.14
N GLU A 107 -9.76 -29.63 2.20
CA GLU A 107 -10.02 -28.24 2.58
C GLU A 107 -9.22 -27.26 1.71
N VAL A 108 -8.03 -27.66 1.25
CA VAL A 108 -7.21 -26.89 0.28
C VAL A 108 -7.99 -26.60 -1.00
N ALA A 109 -8.75 -27.57 -1.53
CA ALA A 109 -9.57 -27.36 -2.74
C ALA A 109 -10.72 -26.36 -2.55
N GLN A 110 -11.26 -26.24 -1.32
CA GLN A 110 -12.34 -25.30 -0.99
C GLN A 110 -11.80 -23.90 -0.64
N VAL A 111 -10.63 -23.82 0.00
CA VAL A 111 -9.96 -22.56 0.32
C VAL A 111 -9.29 -21.96 -0.92
N GLN A 112 -8.74 -22.76 -1.83
CA GLN A 112 -8.30 -22.31 -3.16
C GLN A 112 -9.46 -21.76 -4.00
N ALA A 113 -10.69 -22.23 -3.78
CA ALA A 113 -11.88 -21.65 -4.42
C ALA A 113 -12.30 -20.29 -3.82
N ALA A 114 -11.84 -19.97 -2.59
CA ALA A 114 -12.11 -18.69 -1.91
C ALA A 114 -10.97 -17.66 -2.06
N ASN A 115 -9.74 -18.15 -2.26
CA ASN A 115 -8.56 -17.38 -2.65
C ASN A 115 -8.37 -17.56 -4.17
N GLN A 116 -9.33 -17.03 -4.96
CA GLN A 116 -9.55 -17.41 -6.36
C GLN A 116 -8.33 -17.24 -7.28
N SER A 117 -7.32 -16.48 -6.88
CA SER A 117 -6.21 -16.09 -7.74
C SER A 117 -4.88 -16.80 -7.44
N GLY A 118 -4.67 -17.40 -6.26
CA GLY A 118 -3.37 -17.98 -5.87
C GLY A 118 -2.19 -17.00 -5.96
N LEU A 119 -2.48 -15.70 -6.06
CA LEU A 119 -1.50 -14.65 -6.28
C LEU A 119 -0.73 -14.37 -5.00
N THR A 120 0.60 -14.31 -5.10
CA THR A 120 1.44 -13.75 -4.04
C THR A 120 1.52 -12.25 -4.20
N GLN A 121 1.00 -11.49 -3.23
CA GLN A 121 1.11 -10.04 -3.22
C GLN A 121 2.56 -9.59 -3.05
N ARG A 122 3.02 -8.68 -3.91
CA ARG A 122 4.31 -8.00 -3.80
C ARG A 122 4.12 -6.71 -3.00
N ILE A 123 4.85 -6.60 -1.89
CA ILE A 123 4.66 -5.52 -0.92
C ILE A 123 5.87 -4.59 -0.95
N HIS A 124 5.60 -3.32 -1.18
CA HIS A 124 6.59 -2.26 -1.34
C HIS A 124 6.37 -1.12 -0.37
N VAL A 125 7.42 -0.34 -0.12
CA VAL A 125 7.35 0.94 0.61
C VAL A 125 7.83 2.06 -0.31
N LEU A 126 7.02 3.10 -0.49
CA LEU A 126 7.44 4.30 -1.23
C LEU A 126 8.48 5.07 -0.41
N ARG A 127 9.70 5.16 -0.92
CA ARG A 127 10.79 5.93 -0.31
C ARG A 127 10.42 7.41 -0.21
N GLY A 128 10.70 8.00 0.95
CA GLY A 128 10.47 9.42 1.19
C GLY A 128 9.03 9.81 1.50
N GLY A 129 8.08 8.87 1.35
CA GLY A 129 6.67 9.08 1.64
C GLY A 129 6.03 10.20 0.81
N PHE A 130 4.91 10.71 1.30
CA PHE A 130 4.20 11.80 0.64
C PHE A 130 4.99 13.12 0.66
N GLY A 131 5.83 13.34 1.67
CA GLY A 131 6.65 14.55 1.79
C GLY A 131 7.60 14.74 0.60
N GLN A 132 8.33 13.68 0.21
CA GLN A 132 9.17 13.75 -1.00
C GLN A 132 8.34 13.69 -2.29
N TRP A 133 7.22 12.97 -2.29
CA TRP A 133 6.32 12.91 -3.45
C TRP A 133 5.83 14.30 -3.84
N GLN A 134 5.22 15.02 -2.90
CA GLN A 134 4.68 16.35 -3.16
C GLN A 134 5.78 17.34 -3.52
N GLN A 135 6.95 17.29 -2.85
CA GLN A 135 8.05 18.19 -3.17
C GLN A 135 8.54 18.00 -4.62
N LYS A 136 8.62 16.74 -5.07
CA LYS A 136 9.10 16.41 -6.41
C LYS A 136 8.05 16.68 -7.50
N TYR A 137 6.77 16.54 -7.20
CA TYR A 137 5.69 16.57 -8.19
C TYR A 137 4.67 17.70 -8.01
N LYS A 138 4.92 18.68 -7.14
CA LYS A 138 4.05 19.86 -6.91
C LYS A 138 3.61 20.60 -8.18
N ASP A 139 4.47 20.63 -9.20
CA ASP A 139 4.17 21.30 -10.48
C ASP A 139 3.41 20.40 -11.48
N GLN A 140 3.12 19.15 -11.10
CA GLN A 140 2.41 18.15 -11.89
C GLN A 140 1.09 17.79 -11.19
N GLY A 141 0.09 18.67 -11.29
CA GLY A 141 -1.16 18.56 -10.53
C GLY A 141 -1.92 17.23 -10.71
N HIS A 142 -1.76 16.53 -11.85
CA HIS A 142 -2.37 15.21 -12.04
C HIS A 142 -1.75 14.09 -11.17
N LEU A 143 -0.67 14.37 -10.44
CA LEU A 143 -0.03 13.48 -9.49
C LEU A 143 -0.37 13.81 -8.02
N LEU A 144 -1.28 14.78 -7.81
CA LEU A 144 -1.62 15.31 -6.49
C LEU A 144 -3.13 15.54 -6.41
N GLU A 145 -3.82 14.65 -5.70
CA GLU A 145 -5.26 14.76 -5.44
C GLU A 145 -5.50 15.54 -4.14
N ASP A 146 -6.52 16.41 -4.15
CA ASP A 146 -6.91 17.29 -3.02
C ASP A 146 -5.75 18.11 -2.42
N TYR A 147 -4.80 18.51 -3.26
CA TYR A 147 -3.60 19.21 -2.84
C TYR A 147 -3.86 20.65 -2.39
N GLN A 148 -3.33 21.00 -1.22
CA GLN A 148 -3.46 22.32 -0.63
C GLN A 148 -2.06 22.85 -0.31
N ALA A 149 -1.56 23.73 -1.19
CA ALA A 149 -0.17 24.23 -1.13
C ALA A 149 0.18 24.92 0.21
N GLU A 150 -0.80 25.49 0.90
CA GLU A 150 -0.66 26.10 2.23
C GLU A 150 -0.18 25.14 3.32
N TYR A 151 -0.38 23.83 3.15
CA TYR A 151 0.13 22.80 4.06
C TYR A 151 1.62 22.50 3.85
N TRP A 152 2.24 23.05 2.80
CA TRP A 152 3.60 22.68 2.34
C TRP A 152 4.51 23.90 2.17
N THR A 153 4.24 24.99 2.87
CA THR A 153 4.98 26.26 2.76
C THR A 153 6.37 26.23 3.40
N GLU A 154 6.65 25.24 4.25
CA GLU A 154 7.96 25.05 4.87
C GLU A 154 8.70 23.89 4.19
N GLU A 155 9.94 24.14 3.75
CA GLU A 155 10.82 23.08 3.27
C GLU A 155 11.28 22.24 4.48
N TYR A 156 10.94 20.96 4.48
CA TYR A 156 11.44 19.97 5.45
C TYR A 156 12.85 19.51 5.12
#